data_AF-A0ABD2Z107-F1
#
_entry.id   AF-A0ABD2Z107-F1
#
_cell.length_a   1.000
_cell.length_b   1.000
_cell.length_c   1.000
_cell.angle_alpha   90.00
_cell.angle_beta   90.00
_cell.angle_gamma   90.00
#
_symmetry.space_group_name_H-M   'P 1'
#
loop_
_entity.id
_entity.type
_entity.pdbx_description
1 polymer ?
#
loop_
_entity_poly.entity_id
_entity_poly.type
_entity_poly.pdbx_seq_one_letter_code
_entity_poly.pdbx_strand_id
1 'polypeptide(L)' 'MQKQVEWFNEAPFYTLGSLTTDSDPDYDHITSVIGAANIGALGTALLCYATPKEHLGLPNLLQNNVGFSEKEKRIAC' A
#
# COMPACT_ATOMS: atom_id res chain seq x y z
N MET A 1 -4.13 -12.84 4.69
CA MET A 1 -4.79 -13.43 3.50
C MET A 1 -5.65 -14.65 3.82
N GLN A 2 -5.13 -15.70 4.48
CA GLN A 2 -5.89 -16.93 4.79
C GLN A 2 -7.30 -16.69 5.36
N LYS A 3 -7.43 -15.88 6.42
CA LYS A 3 -8.74 -15.54 7.02
C LYS A 3 -9.68 -14.83 6.04
N GLN A 4 -9.14 -14.01 5.15
CA GLN A 4 -9.97 -13.31 4.17
C GLN A 4 -10.61 -14.30 3.20
N VAL A 5 -9.83 -15.25 2.69
CA VAL A 5 -10.31 -16.33 1.83
C VAL A 5 -11.37 -17.17 2.54
N GLU A 6 -11.09 -17.56 3.78
CA GLU A 6 -11.99 -18.40 4.60
C GLU A 6 -13.33 -17.72 4.89
N TRP A 7 -13.30 -16.45 5.30
CA TRP A 7 -14.51 -15.76 5.78
C TRP A 7 -15.30 -15.07 4.68
N PHE A 8 -14.67 -14.76 3.54
CA PHE A 8 -15.27 -13.97 2.47
C PHE A 8 -15.27 -14.68 1.11
N ASN A 9 -15.14 -16.01 1.09
CA ASN A 9 -15.34 -16.84 -0.10
C ASN A 9 -14.57 -16.35 -1.34
N GLU A 10 -13.28 -16.04 -1.17
CA GLU A 10 -12.40 -15.57 -2.25
C GLU A 10 -12.87 -14.28 -2.96
N ALA A 11 -13.72 -13.47 -2.32
CA ALA A 11 -14.06 -12.16 -2.84
C ALA A 11 -12.79 -11.31 -3.08
N PRO A 12 -12.74 -10.47 -4.14
CA PRO A 12 -11.59 -9.61 -4.42
C PRO A 12 -11.23 -8.75 -3.21
N PHE A 13 -9.99 -8.88 -2.74
CA PHE A 13 -9.56 -8.17 -1.55
C PHE A 13 -8.93 -6.82 -1.90
N TYR A 14 -9.25 -5.80 -1.10
CA TYR A 14 -8.72 -4.45 -1.22
C TYR A 14 -7.99 -4.06 0.06
N THR A 15 -6.72 -3.66 -0.05
CA THR A 15 -5.91 -3.27 1.11
C THR A 15 -5.15 -1.96 0.87
N LEU A 16 -5.01 -1.14 1.91
CA LEU A 16 -4.18 0.07 1.93
C LEU A 16 -2.72 -0.29 2.21
N GLY A 17 -2.07 -0.92 1.22
CA GLY A 17 -0.81 -1.62 1.41
C GLY A 17 -0.83 -2.49 2.68
N SER A 18 0.35 -2.69 3.27
CA SER A 18 0.46 -2.94 4.71
C SER A 18 1.74 -2.26 5.18
N LEU A 19 1.64 -1.26 6.05
CA LEU A 19 2.82 -0.68 6.68
C LEU A 19 3.51 -1.78 7.48
N THR A 20 4.73 -2.10 7.09
CA THR A 20 5.50 -3.16 7.76
C THR A 20 6.16 -2.69 9.05
N THR A 21 6.28 -1.37 9.22
CA THR A 21 6.85 -0.71 10.38
C THR A 21 6.22 0.67 10.54
N ASP A 22 6.12 1.14 11.79
CA ASP A 22 5.50 2.42 12.18
C ASP A 22 6.53 3.47 12.61
N SER A 23 7.82 3.24 12.33
CA SER A 23 8.92 4.08 12.83
C SER A 23 9.25 5.30 11.95
N ASP A 24 8.87 5.29 10.66
CA ASP A 24 9.33 6.25 9.67
C ASP A 24 8.16 6.95 8.94
N PRO A 25 7.48 7.93 9.57
CA PRO A 25 6.22 8.50 9.06
C PRO A 25 6.36 9.30 7.74
N ASP A 26 7.54 9.82 7.40
CA ASP A 26 7.78 10.46 6.09
C ASP A 26 7.97 9.42 4.95
N TYR A 27 8.19 8.16 5.29
CA TYR A 27 8.56 7.08 4.38
C TYR A 27 7.52 5.94 4.34
N ASP A 28 6.29 6.22 4.76
CA ASP A 28 5.20 5.24 4.76
C ASP A 28 4.87 4.68 3.37
N HIS A 29 5.13 5.47 2.34
CA HIS A 29 5.06 5.01 0.95
C HIS A 29 6.03 3.85 0.64
N ILE A 30 7.19 3.79 1.29
CA ILE A 30 8.17 2.70 1.14
C ILE A 30 7.78 1.51 2.01
N THR A 31 7.47 1.75 3.28
CA THR A 31 7.12 0.69 4.24
C THR A 31 5.84 -0.03 3.82
N SER A 32 4.87 0.70 3.26
CA SER A 32 3.63 0.13 2.71
C SER A 32 3.86 -0.71 1.47
N VAL A 33 4.82 -0.36 0.59
CA VAL A 33 5.07 -1.10 -0.66
C VAL A 33 5.58 -2.50 -0.39
N ILE A 34 6.36 -2.69 0.68
CA ILE A 34 6.88 -4.00 1.08
C ILE A 34 5.73 -4.92 1.49
N GLY A 35 4.81 -4.43 2.34
CA GLY A 35 3.64 -5.20 2.73
C GLY A 35 2.64 -5.40 1.59
N ALA A 36 2.50 -4.39 0.72
CA ALA A 36 1.67 -4.45 -0.48
C ALA A 36 2.15 -5.53 -1.46
N ALA A 37 3.46 -5.61 -1.73
CA ALA A 37 4.05 -6.65 -2.57
C ALA A 37 3.82 -8.05 -1.98
N ASN A 38 3.99 -8.20 -0.67
CA ASN A 38 3.74 -9.47 0.02
C ASN A 38 2.28 -9.90 -0.08
N ILE A 39 1.33 -9.01 0.20
CA ILE A 39 -0.10 -9.38 0.20
C ILE A 39 -0.69 -9.48 -1.22
N GLY A 40 -0.15 -8.71 -2.17
CA GLY A 40 -0.44 -8.83 -3.61
C GLY A 40 -0.05 -10.20 -4.13
N ALA A 41 1.16 -10.68 -3.81
CA ALA A 41 1.60 -12.03 -4.16
C ALA A 41 0.75 -13.14 -3.53
N LEU A 42 0.08 -12.86 -2.41
CA LEU A 42 -0.86 -13.79 -1.76
C LEU A 42 -2.28 -13.73 -2.32
N GLY A 43 -2.60 -12.83 -3.25
CA GLY A 43 -3.88 -12.78 -3.96
C GLY A 43 -4.77 -11.56 -3.68
N THR A 44 -4.24 -10.46 -3.13
CA THR A 44 -5.00 -9.19 -3.06
C THR A 44 -5.28 -8.65 -4.47
N ALA A 45 -6.50 -8.20 -4.72
CA ALA A 45 -6.96 -7.78 -6.05
C ALA A 45 -6.80 -6.28 -6.32
N LEU A 46 -6.78 -5.44 -5.26
CA LEU A 46 -6.58 -4.01 -5.39
C LEU A 46 -5.77 -3.47 -4.21
N LEU A 47 -4.79 -2.62 -4.51
CA LEU A 47 -3.93 -1.98 -3.52
C LEU A 47 -4.16 -0.46 -3.54
N CYS A 48 -4.45 0.11 -2.38
CA CYS A 48 -4.40 1.55 -2.19
C CYS A 48 -3.00 1.96 -1.77
N TYR A 49 -2.52 3.06 -2.34
CA TYR A 49 -1.18 3.58 -2.09
C TYR A 49 -1.16 4.46 -0.85
N ALA A 50 -0.06 4.43 -0.11
CA ALA A 50 0.24 5.41 0.94
C ALA A 50 1.09 6.54 0.37
N THR A 51 0.87 7.77 0.83
CA THR A 51 1.70 8.91 0.42
C THR A 51 2.89 9.10 1.36
N PRO A 52 3.92 9.87 0.98
CA PRO A 52 4.97 10.28 1.93
C PRO A 52 4.45 11.12 3.12
N LYS A 53 3.23 11.64 3.05
CA LYS A 53 2.59 12.35 4.17
C LYS A 53 1.51 11.53 4.86
N GLU A 54 1.48 10.22 4.62
CA GLU A 54 0.69 9.35 5.47
C GLU A 54 1.07 9.65 6.94
N HIS A 55 0.05 9.83 7.78
CA HIS A 55 0.19 10.26 9.18
C HIS A 55 0.73 11.68 9.47
N LEU A 56 1.24 12.42 8.48
CA LEU A 56 1.81 13.76 8.66
C LEU A 56 0.89 14.90 8.22
N GLY A 57 -0.03 14.64 7.28
CA GLY A 57 -1.04 15.60 6.87
C GLY A 57 -1.49 15.41 5.43
N LEU A 58 -2.13 16.44 4.87
CA LEU A 58 -2.62 16.36 3.49
C LEU A 58 -1.45 16.36 2.49
N PRO A 59 -1.44 15.45 1.51
CA PRO A 59 -0.48 15.48 0.43
C PRO A 59 -0.66 16.75 -0.42
N ASN A 60 0.45 17.33 -0.89
CA ASN A 60 0.41 18.47 -1.80
C ASN A 60 0.67 18.06 -3.26
N LEU A 61 0.38 18.94 -4.21
CA LEU A 61 0.57 18.66 -5.64
C LEU A 61 2.02 18.34 -6.01
N LEU A 62 2.99 18.94 -5.31
CA LEU A 62 4.41 18.66 -5.51
C LEU A 62 4.74 17.21 -5.10
N GLN A 63 4.12 16.73 -4.02
CA GLN A 63 4.18 15.34 -3.58
C GLN A 63 3.43 14.38 -4.46
N ASN A 64 2.41 14.79 -5.20
CA ASN A 64 1.80 13.89 -6.18
C ASN A 64 2.77 13.54 -7.32
N ASN A 65 3.86 14.31 -7.46
CA ASN A 65 4.93 14.09 -8.45
C ASN A 65 6.21 13.45 -7.87
N VAL A 66 6.39 13.44 -6.54
CA VAL A 66 7.52 12.74 -5.85
C VAL A 66 7.08 11.55 -5.00
N GLY A 67 5.80 11.46 -4.66
CA GLY A 67 5.16 10.38 -3.94
C GLY A 67 4.68 9.35 -4.94
N PHE A 68 5.42 8.24 -5.01
CA PHE A 68 5.25 7.17 -5.98
C PHE A 68 5.40 7.67 -7.43
N SER A 69 6.60 7.51 -7.98
CA SER A 69 6.74 7.46 -9.44
C SER A 69 5.72 6.46 -9.99
N GLU A 70 5.17 6.68 -11.19
CA GLU A 70 4.29 5.71 -11.88
C GLU A 70 4.82 4.26 -11.82
N LYS A 71 6.15 4.10 -11.70
CA LYS A 71 6.82 2.82 -11.55
C LYS A 71 6.51 2.13 -10.22
N GLU A 72 6.54 2.86 -9.10
CA GLU A 72 6.29 2.27 -7.79
C GLU A 72 4.81 1.87 -7.63
N LYS A 73 3.86 2.60 -8.25
CA LYS A 73 2.42 2.28 -8.20
C LYS A 73 2.11 0.95 -8.90
N ARG A 74 2.96 0.58 -9.86
CA ARG A 74 2.86 -0.65 -10.65
C ARG A 74 3.63 -1.83 -10.07
N ILE A 75 4.54 -1.62 -9.11
CA ILE A 75 5.39 -2.70 -8.58
C ILE A 75 4.62 -3.66 -7.68
N ALA A 76 3.50 -3.22 -7.09
CA ALA A 76 2.72 -4.04 -6.18
C ALA A 76 1.43 -4.64 -6.79
N CYS A 77 0.97 -4.15 -7.95
CA CYS A 77 -0.26 -4.59 -8.61
C CYS A 77 0.01 -5.53 -9.79
#